data_AF-A0AAD7Z3E2-F1
#
_entry.id   AF-A0AAD7Z3E2-F1
#
_cell.length_a   1.000
_cell.length_b   1.000
_cell.length_c   1.000
_cell.angle_alpha   90.00
_cell.angle_beta   90.00
_cell.angle_gamma   90.00
#
_symmetry.space_group_name_H-M   'P 1'
#
loop_
_entity.id
_entity.type
_entity.pdbx_description
1 polymer ?
#
loop_
_entity_poly.entity_id
_entity_poly.type
_entity_poly.pdbx_seq_one_letter_code
_entity_poly.pdbx_strand_id
1 'polypeptide(L)'
;MRLRDSCAKAVDLPLPRYLWDIAKSTTRAERLSCAAALAALLVCVILIVYFNVAAKNNADSIVDVAPHEWFITQQMWLAPPFIYANSTTEFKPLRLVIIAHTVSAECTVFQNCAAEMRTLQSHFSGNLGYDIPYNFVIGNEGRVYEARGWDRVGAHTIGYNRCSMAIGFLGDYREGLPSYSKVTDLQLLRAQMLLTEGVRLGHLHPDYLVVGAKDVADTLSPGANLYRAIQKWHNYDHNKKYIGHSCEVIHGVNVTTPAALTATLPPTFKNLPDLAPHEWFITREMWLAPPFINQNATTEFAPLKLVVIAHTVSSECTNFMNCAAEMRVLQSYFIEILGYDMPYNFVIGNDGRVYEARGWNRVGAHTFGYNHCSLGIGFIGDYREGLPSYSNVTDLQQLRAKMLLAEGVKRGYLQNDYHVVGQKDVTLTMSPGANLYRAIQKWENYNTQYVGQSCEAIHGVNQTSVASQTETPPSTIIDT
;
A
#
# COMPACT_ATOMS: atom_id res chain seq x y z
N MET A 1 46.77 56.44 64.92
CA MET A 1 47.97 56.49 64.05
C MET A 1 48.03 55.18 63.28
N ARG A 2 47.82 55.26 61.96
CA ARG A 2 48.16 54.33 60.85
C ARG A 2 48.33 52.81 61.10
N LEU A 3 47.39 52.05 60.54
CA LEU A 3 47.53 50.92 59.58
C LEU A 3 48.86 50.15 59.48
N ARG A 4 48.75 48.80 59.52
CA ARG A 4 49.31 47.81 58.56
C ARG A 4 48.68 46.45 58.91
N ASP A 5 47.59 46.04 58.26
CA ASP A 5 47.61 45.30 56.98
C ASP A 5 48.88 44.47 56.78
N SER A 6 48.79 43.19 57.11
CA SER A 6 49.62 42.14 56.52
C SER A 6 48.71 41.04 55.98
N CYS A 7 47.94 41.41 54.95
CA CYS A 7 47.47 40.45 53.98
C CYS A 7 48.74 39.89 53.32
N ALA A 8 49.16 38.69 53.72
CA ALA A 8 50.24 37.98 53.05
C ALA A 8 49.85 37.88 51.57
N LYS A 9 50.67 38.47 50.70
CA LYS A 9 50.57 38.29 49.25
C LYS A 9 50.63 36.78 48.98
N ALA A 10 49.50 36.19 48.63
CA ALA A 10 49.49 34.93 47.91
C ALA A 10 50.23 35.20 46.60
N VAL A 11 51.51 34.81 46.56
CA VAL A 11 52.26 34.81 45.32
C VAL A 11 51.71 33.63 44.53
N ASP A 12 50.91 33.90 43.50
CA ASP A 12 50.53 32.89 42.52
C ASP A 12 51.81 32.31 41.92
N LEU A 13 52.21 31.15 42.43
CA LEU A 13 53.34 30.40 41.91
C LEU A 13 53.01 30.04 40.46
N PRO A 14 53.93 30.23 39.50
CA PRO A 14 53.71 29.74 38.15
C PRO A 14 53.45 28.23 38.24
N LEU A 15 52.40 27.76 37.56
CA LEU A 15 51.86 26.40 37.64
C LEU A 15 52.94 25.29 37.75
N PRO A 16 54.06 25.34 37.00
CA PRO A 16 55.11 24.33 37.12
C PRO A 16 55.79 24.28 38.50
N ARG A 17 56.02 25.43 39.15
CA ARG A 17 56.63 25.48 40.50
C ARG A 17 55.66 25.01 41.57
N TYR A 18 54.39 25.40 41.45
CA TYR A 18 53.32 24.95 42.35
C TYR A 18 53.13 23.42 42.32
N LEU A 19 53.09 22.83 41.12
CA LEU A 19 52.99 21.38 40.94
C LEU A 19 54.22 20.65 41.51
N TRP A 20 55.40 21.26 41.44
CA TRP A 20 56.64 20.68 41.94
C TRP A 20 56.74 20.69 43.47
N ASP A 21 56.25 21.74 44.12
CA ASP A 21 56.16 21.80 45.58
C ASP A 21 55.12 20.81 46.13
N ILE A 22 53.97 20.66 45.47
CA ILE A 22 52.97 19.62 45.80
C ILE A 22 53.57 18.21 45.63
N ALA A 23 54.33 17.97 44.56
CA ALA A 23 54.98 16.68 44.34
C ALA A 23 56.05 16.35 45.42
N LYS A 24 56.61 17.36 46.08
CA LYS A 24 57.54 17.19 47.21
C LYS A 24 56.85 17.01 48.55
N SER A 25 55.72 17.69 48.78
CA SER A 25 54.97 17.65 50.03
C SER A 25 53.99 16.48 50.16
N THR A 26 53.78 15.72 49.07
CA THR A 26 52.89 14.56 49.04
C THR A 26 53.58 13.28 49.49
N THR A 27 52.81 12.43 50.17
CA THR A 27 53.27 11.14 50.67
C THR A 27 53.59 10.17 49.51
N ARG A 28 54.39 9.13 49.78
CA ARG A 28 54.70 8.10 48.77
C ARG A 28 53.44 7.41 48.24
N ALA A 29 52.42 7.25 49.08
CA ALA A 29 51.13 6.65 48.71
C ALA A 29 50.32 7.55 47.75
N GLU A 30 50.23 8.85 48.04
CA GLU A 30 49.54 9.82 47.18
C GLU A 30 50.19 9.94 45.80
N ARG A 31 51.53 9.93 45.74
CA ARG A 31 52.27 9.93 44.47
C ARG A 31 52.05 8.65 43.67
N LEU A 32 52.02 7.48 44.32
CA LEU A 32 51.68 6.22 43.64
C LEU A 32 50.24 6.23 43.12
N SER A 33 49.29 6.77 43.89
CA SER A 33 47.90 6.88 43.50
C SER A 33 47.70 7.82 42.30
N CYS A 34 48.34 8.99 42.31
CA CYS A 34 48.30 9.92 41.17
C CYS A 34 48.98 9.33 39.93
N ALA A 35 50.12 8.65 40.09
CA ALA A 35 50.79 7.99 38.97
C ALA A 35 49.94 6.85 38.39
N ALA A 36 49.27 6.05 39.24
CA ALA A 36 48.34 5.01 38.81
C ALA A 36 47.11 5.61 38.09
N ALA A 37 46.56 6.72 38.58
CA ALA A 37 45.43 7.40 37.95
C ALA A 37 45.82 8.01 36.58
N LEU A 38 46.98 8.63 36.47
CA LEU A 38 47.52 9.14 35.21
C LEU A 38 47.81 8.01 34.21
N ALA A 39 48.38 6.90 34.68
CA ALA A 39 48.60 5.71 33.86
C ALA A 39 47.27 5.12 33.37
N ALA A 40 46.26 5.01 34.23
CA ALA A 40 44.93 4.55 33.85
C ALA A 40 44.28 5.48 32.82
N LEU A 41 44.39 6.81 33.00
CA LEU A 41 43.85 7.80 32.07
C LEU A 41 44.56 7.75 30.71
N LEU A 42 45.88 7.60 30.70
CA LEU A 42 46.66 7.40 29.48
C LEU A 42 46.25 6.10 28.76
N VAL A 43 46.09 5.00 29.50
CA VAL A 43 45.58 3.74 28.94
C VAL A 43 44.18 3.92 28.36
N CYS A 44 43.27 4.62 29.04
CA CYS A 44 41.94 4.91 28.52
C CYS A 44 41.99 5.74 27.23
N VAL A 45 42.81 6.80 27.18
CA VAL A 45 42.96 7.63 25.97
C VAL A 45 43.58 6.82 24.83
N ILE A 46 44.61 6.03 25.10
CA ILE A 46 45.22 5.13 24.10
C ILE A 46 44.21 4.12 23.59
N LEU A 47 43.40 3.51 24.47
CA LEU A 47 42.35 2.58 24.08
C LEU A 47 41.28 3.28 23.23
N ILE A 48 40.82 4.46 23.63
CA ILE A 48 39.85 5.24 22.83
C ILE A 48 40.42 5.54 21.44
N VAL A 49 41.65 6.04 21.35
CA VAL A 49 42.29 6.33 20.06
C VAL A 49 42.48 5.05 19.24
N TYR A 50 42.97 3.98 19.87
CA TYR A 50 43.15 2.67 19.24
C TYR A 50 41.83 2.14 18.68
N PHE A 51 40.76 2.11 19.47
CA PHE A 51 39.45 1.64 19.02
C PHE A 51 38.86 2.54 17.93
N ASN A 52 39.06 3.86 17.97
CA ASN A 52 38.60 4.76 16.91
C ASN A 52 39.40 4.58 15.61
N VAL A 53 40.72 4.44 15.69
CA VAL A 53 41.59 4.20 14.53
C VAL A 53 41.35 2.80 13.96
N ALA A 54 41.24 1.77 14.81
CA ALA A 54 40.93 0.41 14.40
C ALA A 54 39.53 0.30 13.80
N ALA A 55 38.52 0.98 14.36
CA ALA A 55 37.18 1.04 13.80
C ALA A 55 37.17 1.73 12.42
N LYS A 56 37.91 2.84 12.27
CA LYS A 56 38.04 3.54 10.98
C LYS A 56 38.79 2.70 9.94
N ASN A 57 39.90 2.09 10.31
CA ASN A 57 40.66 1.20 9.41
C ASN A 57 39.85 -0.05 9.03
N ASN A 58 39.02 -0.58 9.95
CA ASN A 58 38.10 -1.68 9.63
C ASN A 58 36.99 -1.23 8.67
N ALA A 59 36.42 -0.02 8.85
CA ALA A 59 35.41 0.53 7.95
C ALA A 59 35.95 0.76 6.53
N ASP A 60 37.18 1.25 6.40
CA ASP A 60 37.85 1.42 5.10
C ASP A 60 38.30 0.08 4.47
N SER A 61 38.33 -1.01 5.25
CA SER A 61 38.72 -2.36 4.78
C SER A 61 37.54 -3.25 4.36
N ILE A 62 36.29 -2.79 4.51
CA ILE A 62 35.13 -3.53 4.04
C ILE A 62 35.14 -3.45 2.52
N VAL A 63 35.62 -4.50 1.87
CA VAL A 63 35.47 -4.66 0.43
C VAL A 63 33.96 -4.71 0.14
N ASP A 64 33.45 -3.70 -0.55
CA ASP A 64 32.04 -3.61 -0.92
C ASP A 64 31.73 -4.60 -2.05
N VAL A 65 31.51 -5.86 -1.68
CA VAL A 65 31.20 -6.95 -2.60
C VAL A 65 29.68 -7.04 -2.78
N ALA A 66 29.24 -6.75 -4.00
CA ALA A 66 27.86 -6.95 -4.44
C ALA A 66 27.76 -8.08 -5.48
N PRO A 67 26.62 -8.76 -5.58
CA PRO A 67 26.38 -9.81 -6.58
C PRO A 67 26.35 -9.28 -8.02
N HIS A 68 26.19 -7.97 -8.20
CA HIS A 68 26.27 -7.32 -9.50
C HIS A 68 26.73 -5.86 -9.34
N GLU A 69 27.43 -5.34 -10.34
CA GLU A 69 28.15 -4.06 -10.25
C GLU A 69 27.21 -2.88 -10.00
N TRP A 70 26.01 -2.89 -10.59
CA TRP A 70 25.16 -1.70 -10.61
C TRP A 70 23.66 -1.97 -10.50
N PHE A 71 23.15 -3.05 -11.09
CA PHE A 71 21.75 -3.44 -11.01
C PHE A 71 21.58 -4.63 -10.07
N ILE A 72 20.81 -4.49 -9.00
CA ILE A 72 20.58 -5.50 -7.98
C ILE A 72 19.13 -5.98 -8.08
N THR A 73 18.92 -7.25 -8.44
CA THR A 73 17.57 -7.84 -8.56
C THR A 73 16.92 -8.09 -7.19
N GLN A 74 15.61 -8.32 -7.17
CA GLN A 74 14.87 -8.70 -5.95
C GLN A 74 15.53 -9.88 -5.20
N GLN A 75 15.98 -10.89 -5.95
CA GLN A 75 16.66 -12.06 -5.37
C GLN A 75 18.01 -11.70 -4.74
N MET A 76 18.77 -10.79 -5.37
CA MET A 76 20.09 -10.41 -4.91
C MET A 76 20.08 -9.66 -3.58
N TRP A 77 19.06 -8.83 -3.31
CA TRP A 77 18.89 -8.18 -2.01
C TRP A 77 17.99 -8.94 -1.03
N LEU A 78 17.63 -10.19 -1.36
CA LEU A 78 16.80 -11.07 -0.55
C LEU A 78 15.45 -10.44 -0.19
N ALA A 79 14.77 -9.88 -1.20
CA ALA A 79 13.45 -9.31 -1.06
C ALA A 79 12.46 -10.34 -0.50
N PRO A 80 11.74 -10.04 0.60
CA PRO A 80 10.49 -10.70 0.90
C PRO A 80 9.60 -10.83 -0.35
N PRO A 81 9.04 -12.02 -0.62
CA PRO A 81 8.18 -12.20 -1.78
C PRO A 81 6.95 -11.30 -1.65
N PHE A 82 6.62 -10.61 -2.73
CA PHE A 82 5.44 -9.78 -2.81
C PHE A 82 4.71 -10.07 -4.12
N ILE A 83 3.38 -10.25 -4.06
CA ILE A 83 2.57 -10.55 -5.23
C ILE A 83 2.02 -9.25 -5.81
N TYR A 84 2.39 -8.96 -7.04
CA TYR A 84 1.91 -7.80 -7.77
C TYR A 84 0.74 -8.19 -8.64
N ALA A 85 -0.44 -7.66 -8.32
CA ALA A 85 -1.65 -7.90 -9.10
C ALA A 85 -1.73 -7.03 -10.36
N ASN A 86 -1.05 -5.87 -10.35
CA ASN A 86 -1.25 -4.82 -11.34
C ASN A 86 -0.01 -4.55 -12.18
N SER A 87 -0.28 -4.35 -13.47
CA SER A 87 0.74 -4.02 -14.45
C SER A 87 0.48 -2.66 -15.10
N THR A 88 1.56 -1.99 -15.50
CA THR A 88 1.47 -0.74 -16.28
C THR A 88 1.30 -1.01 -17.79
N THR A 89 0.94 -2.23 -18.20
CA THR A 89 0.87 -2.64 -19.63
C THR A 89 -0.05 -1.75 -20.45
N GLU A 90 -1.15 -1.27 -19.85
CA GLU A 90 -2.13 -0.39 -20.51
C GLU A 90 -1.49 0.90 -21.05
N PHE A 91 -0.49 1.42 -20.34
CA PHE A 91 0.16 2.69 -20.64
C PHE A 91 1.59 2.50 -21.20
N LYS A 92 1.88 1.30 -21.71
CA LYS A 92 3.18 1.05 -22.33
C LYS A 92 3.27 1.66 -23.74
N PRO A 93 4.44 2.20 -24.11
CA PRO A 93 5.59 2.45 -23.25
C PRO A 93 5.36 3.71 -22.38
N LEU A 94 5.83 3.67 -21.12
CA LEU A 94 5.51 4.72 -20.16
C LEU A 94 6.17 6.06 -20.54
N ARG A 95 5.40 7.16 -20.50
CA ARG A 95 5.85 8.52 -20.81
C ARG A 95 6.18 9.38 -19.58
N LEU A 96 5.93 8.89 -18.37
CA LEU A 96 6.14 9.64 -17.13
C LEU A 96 7.01 8.84 -16.15
N VAL A 97 8.05 9.49 -15.64
CA VAL A 97 8.89 8.98 -14.54
C VAL A 97 8.85 9.96 -13.38
N ILE A 98 8.61 9.45 -12.17
CA ILE A 98 8.52 10.24 -10.94
C ILE A 98 9.70 9.92 -10.04
N ILE A 99 10.50 10.94 -9.71
CA ILE A 99 11.62 10.82 -8.78
C ILE A 99 11.15 11.19 -7.37
N ALA A 100 11.44 10.33 -6.41
CA ALA A 100 11.14 10.50 -4.99
C ALA A 100 12.38 10.19 -4.14
N HIS A 101 12.41 10.66 -2.90
CA HIS A 101 13.26 10.08 -1.86
C HIS A 101 12.45 9.15 -0.96
N THR A 102 13.13 8.32 -0.18
CA THR A 102 12.49 7.37 0.74
C THR A 102 12.26 7.91 2.15
N VAL A 103 12.96 8.99 2.53
CA VAL A 103 13.03 9.45 3.94
C VAL A 103 13.58 8.34 4.86
N SER A 104 14.51 7.54 4.34
CA SER A 104 15.20 6.48 5.10
C SER A 104 16.58 6.94 5.55
N ALA A 105 17.29 6.06 6.26
CA ALA A 105 18.71 6.23 6.50
C ALA A 105 19.52 6.13 5.20
N GLU A 106 20.73 6.69 5.23
CA GLU A 106 21.73 6.48 4.18
C GLU A 106 22.37 5.09 4.29
N CYS A 107 22.87 4.60 3.17
CA CYS A 107 23.60 3.36 3.10
C CYS A 107 24.74 3.49 2.06
N THR A 108 25.95 3.04 2.40
CA THR A 108 27.15 3.31 1.58
C THR A 108 27.89 2.06 1.11
N VAL A 109 27.36 0.87 1.44
CA VAL A 109 27.87 -0.43 0.99
C VAL A 109 26.69 -1.37 0.73
N PHE A 110 26.89 -2.37 -0.14
CA PHE A 110 25.85 -3.29 -0.61
C PHE A 110 25.03 -3.91 0.52
N GLN A 111 25.70 -4.44 1.54
CA GLN A 111 25.04 -5.15 2.63
C GLN A 111 24.08 -4.25 3.40
N ASN A 112 24.50 -3.00 3.67
CA ASN A 112 23.67 -2.02 4.37
C ASN A 112 22.52 -1.56 3.49
N CYS A 113 22.76 -1.30 2.21
CA CYS A 113 21.70 -0.88 1.30
C CYS A 113 20.67 -1.98 1.04
N ALA A 114 21.10 -3.24 0.92
CA ALA A 114 20.18 -4.38 0.85
C ALA A 114 19.37 -4.54 2.15
N ALA A 115 19.97 -4.25 3.32
CA ALA A 115 19.24 -4.23 4.58
C ALA A 115 18.22 -3.09 4.64
N GLU A 116 18.59 -1.88 4.23
CA GLU A 116 17.66 -0.74 4.15
C GLU A 116 16.53 -1.00 3.16
N MET A 117 16.78 -1.67 2.04
CA MET A 117 15.73 -2.13 1.12
C MET A 117 14.73 -3.06 1.80
N ARG A 118 15.18 -4.04 2.59
CA ARG A 118 14.31 -4.93 3.36
C ARG A 118 13.55 -4.19 4.47
N THR A 119 14.21 -3.24 5.15
CA THR A 119 13.56 -2.37 6.15
C THR A 119 12.47 -1.52 5.52
N LEU A 120 12.75 -0.91 4.37
CA LEU A 120 11.79 -0.13 3.60
C LEU A 120 10.62 -1.00 3.17
N GLN A 121 10.89 -2.18 2.60
CA GLN A 121 9.84 -3.13 2.22
C GLN A 121 8.99 -3.53 3.41
N SER A 122 9.62 -3.93 4.51
CA SER A 122 8.93 -4.36 5.72
C SER A 122 8.09 -3.24 6.33
N HIS A 123 8.52 -1.98 6.22
CA HIS A 123 7.73 -0.84 6.67
C HIS A 123 6.43 -0.75 5.87
N PHE A 124 6.49 -0.80 4.54
CA PHE A 124 5.31 -0.70 3.70
C PHE A 124 4.44 -1.96 3.77
N SER A 125 5.04 -3.15 3.68
CA SER A 125 4.30 -4.42 3.67
C SER A 125 3.71 -4.75 5.04
N GLY A 126 4.46 -4.51 6.13
CA GLY A 126 4.03 -4.78 7.49
C GLY A 126 3.07 -3.73 8.06
N ASN A 127 3.31 -2.44 7.82
CA ASN A 127 2.51 -1.37 8.45
C ASN A 127 1.40 -0.84 7.55
N LEU A 128 1.59 -0.89 6.22
CA LEU A 128 0.69 -0.26 5.25
C LEU A 128 0.03 -1.27 4.30
N GLY A 129 0.45 -2.54 4.35
CA GLY A 129 -0.15 -3.66 3.63
C GLY A 129 0.22 -3.77 2.15
N TYR A 130 1.11 -2.91 1.63
CA TYR A 130 1.53 -2.92 0.22
C TYR A 130 3.05 -2.89 0.09
N ASP A 131 3.59 -3.30 -1.05
CA ASP A 131 5.05 -3.37 -1.25
C ASP A 131 5.73 -2.00 -1.26
N ILE A 132 7.08 -1.96 -1.27
CA ILE A 132 7.85 -0.72 -1.53
C ILE A 132 7.17 0.09 -2.65
N PRO A 133 6.82 1.37 -2.44
CA PRO A 133 5.99 2.12 -3.39
C PRO A 133 6.66 2.41 -4.74
N TYR A 134 7.99 2.29 -4.82
CA TYR A 134 8.82 2.61 -5.98
C TYR A 134 9.05 1.40 -6.88
N ASN A 135 9.18 1.62 -8.20
CA ASN A 135 9.59 0.56 -9.13
C ASN A 135 11.05 0.20 -8.96
N PHE A 136 11.90 1.22 -8.84
CA PHE A 136 13.33 1.08 -8.58
C PHE A 136 13.74 1.98 -7.44
N VAL A 137 14.81 1.59 -6.75
CA VAL A 137 15.39 2.38 -5.66
C VAL A 137 16.89 2.50 -5.88
N ILE A 138 17.48 3.67 -5.62
CA ILE A 138 18.91 3.92 -5.79
C ILE A 138 19.54 4.18 -4.42
N GLY A 139 20.51 3.35 -4.03
CA GLY A 139 21.26 3.50 -2.78
C GLY A 139 22.30 4.63 -2.84
N ASN A 140 22.85 5.08 -1.71
CA ASN A 140 23.81 6.20 -1.69
C ASN A 140 25.16 5.80 -2.30
N GLU A 141 25.46 4.51 -2.37
CA GLU A 141 26.59 3.90 -3.09
C GLU A 141 26.34 3.79 -4.60
N GLY A 142 25.15 4.15 -5.08
CA GLY A 142 24.84 4.37 -6.49
C GLY A 142 24.28 3.16 -7.22
N ARG A 143 24.11 1.99 -6.57
CA ARG A 143 23.45 0.85 -7.22
C ARG A 143 21.95 1.07 -7.32
N VAL A 144 21.38 0.52 -8.39
CA VAL A 144 19.95 0.47 -8.67
C VAL A 144 19.42 -0.87 -8.17
N TYR A 145 18.54 -0.81 -7.20
CA TYR A 145 17.81 -1.94 -6.66
C TYR A 145 16.47 -2.05 -7.36
N GLU A 146 16.20 -3.22 -7.92
CA GLU A 146 14.89 -3.61 -8.39
C GLU A 146 13.96 -3.74 -7.17
N ALA A 147 13.07 -2.75 -7.00
CA ALA A 147 12.00 -2.81 -6.02
C ALA A 147 10.81 -3.53 -6.67
N ARG A 148 9.74 -2.84 -7.08
CA ARG A 148 8.69 -3.53 -7.85
C ARG A 148 9.16 -3.97 -9.23
N GLY A 149 10.15 -3.31 -9.80
CA GLY A 149 10.68 -3.58 -11.13
C GLY A 149 9.83 -2.99 -12.25
N TRP A 150 10.12 -3.44 -13.47
CA TRP A 150 9.42 -3.01 -14.67
C TRP A 150 7.98 -3.50 -14.69
N ASP A 151 7.12 -2.72 -15.36
CA ASP A 151 5.76 -3.12 -15.69
C ASP A 151 4.85 -3.38 -14.50
N ARG A 152 5.23 -2.95 -13.31
CA ARG A 152 4.43 -3.11 -12.11
C ARG A 152 3.91 -1.77 -11.66
N VAL A 153 2.62 -1.70 -11.34
CA VAL A 153 2.04 -0.46 -10.81
C VAL A 153 2.66 -0.14 -9.45
N GLY A 154 3.11 1.11 -9.27
CA GLY A 154 3.67 1.62 -8.02
C GLY A 154 2.62 1.99 -6.97
N ALA A 155 3.07 2.55 -5.85
CA ALA A 155 2.22 3.17 -4.82
C ALA A 155 2.80 4.51 -4.33
N HIS A 156 3.55 5.19 -5.20
CA HIS A 156 4.38 6.36 -4.89
C HIS A 156 3.63 7.70 -5.04
N THR A 157 2.62 7.77 -5.92
CA THR A 157 1.94 9.02 -6.25
C THR A 157 0.50 8.76 -6.69
N ILE A 158 -0.45 9.11 -5.82
CA ILE A 158 -1.88 8.98 -6.09
C ILE A 158 -2.22 9.67 -7.41
N GLY A 159 -3.01 8.99 -8.25
CA GLY A 159 -3.40 9.46 -9.59
C GLY A 159 -2.44 9.06 -10.72
N TYR A 160 -1.16 8.80 -10.42
CA TYR A 160 -0.13 8.53 -11.46
C TYR A 160 0.45 7.11 -11.41
N ASN A 161 0.25 6.37 -10.32
CA ASN A 161 0.82 5.03 -10.09
C ASN A 161 0.69 4.05 -11.27
N ARG A 162 -0.45 4.05 -11.98
CA ARG A 162 -0.73 3.07 -13.05
C ARG A 162 -0.05 3.40 -14.39
N CYS A 163 0.42 4.64 -14.54
CA CYS A 163 0.86 5.19 -15.80
C CYS A 163 2.18 5.96 -15.67
N SER A 164 2.94 5.66 -14.63
CA SER A 164 4.29 6.17 -14.44
C SER A 164 5.16 5.12 -13.77
N MET A 165 6.46 5.32 -13.91
CA MET A 165 7.46 4.55 -13.16
C MET A 165 8.05 5.46 -12.09
N ALA A 166 8.20 4.98 -10.86
CA ALA A 166 8.91 5.72 -9.83
C ALA A 166 10.30 5.18 -9.51
N ILE A 167 11.21 6.12 -9.28
CA ILE A 167 12.57 5.85 -8.78
C ILE A 167 12.72 6.55 -7.43
N GLY A 168 12.86 5.75 -6.37
CA GLY A 168 13.17 6.23 -5.03
C GLY A 168 14.67 6.37 -4.82
N PHE A 169 15.14 7.41 -4.14
CA PHE A 169 16.53 7.53 -3.69
C PHE A 169 16.57 7.27 -2.17
N LEU A 170 17.37 6.29 -1.72
CA LEU A 170 17.55 6.02 -0.29
C LEU A 170 18.17 7.24 0.40
N GLY A 171 17.57 7.66 1.50
CA GLY A 171 17.99 8.83 2.27
C GLY A 171 16.91 9.90 2.40
N ASP A 172 17.30 11.01 3.06
CA ASP A 172 16.48 12.19 3.24
C ASP A 172 17.19 13.42 2.65
N TYR A 173 16.72 13.85 1.49
CA TYR A 173 17.36 14.87 0.65
C TYR A 173 16.83 16.29 0.92
N ARG A 174 16.14 16.50 2.05
CA ARG A 174 15.65 17.80 2.49
C ARG A 174 16.79 18.59 3.14
N GLU A 175 17.36 19.52 2.39
CA GLU A 175 18.37 20.43 2.92
C GLU A 175 17.85 21.27 4.08
N GLY A 176 18.73 21.59 5.02
CA GLY A 176 18.41 22.39 6.21
C GLY A 176 18.02 21.56 7.44
N LEU A 177 17.86 20.23 7.30
CA LEU A 177 17.79 19.33 8.45
C LEU A 177 19.17 19.18 9.12
N PRO A 178 19.23 18.85 10.42
CA PRO A 178 20.51 18.62 11.12
C PRO A 178 21.36 17.52 10.51
N SER A 179 20.71 16.51 9.94
CA SER A 179 21.31 15.44 9.15
C SER A 179 20.45 15.24 7.90
N TYR A 180 21.08 15.29 6.72
CA TYR A 180 20.41 15.09 5.44
C TYR A 180 21.40 14.46 4.45
N SER A 181 20.83 13.73 3.49
CA SER A 181 21.56 13.05 2.44
C SER A 181 21.98 13.97 1.32
N LYS A 182 23.14 13.68 0.72
CA LYS A 182 23.62 14.39 -0.47
C LYS A 182 23.54 13.48 -1.69
N VAL A 183 22.89 13.97 -2.74
CA VAL A 183 22.87 13.28 -4.03
C VAL A 183 24.28 13.20 -4.59
N THR A 184 24.67 12.03 -5.09
CA THR A 184 25.98 11.79 -5.69
C THR A 184 25.88 11.71 -7.21
N ASP A 185 26.97 12.03 -7.92
CA ASP A 185 27.03 11.92 -9.37
C ASP A 185 26.80 10.48 -9.85
N LEU A 186 27.24 9.50 -9.06
CA LEU A 186 27.05 8.08 -9.37
C LEU A 186 25.57 7.68 -9.31
N GLN A 187 24.81 8.16 -8.32
CA GLN A 187 23.37 7.92 -8.27
C GLN A 187 22.65 8.52 -9.48
N LEU A 188 23.00 9.75 -9.88
CA LEU A 188 22.42 10.42 -11.04
C LEU A 188 22.76 9.70 -12.35
N LEU A 189 24.03 9.28 -12.51
CA LEU A 189 24.49 8.50 -13.65
C LEU A 189 23.72 7.18 -13.76
N ARG A 190 23.60 6.45 -12.66
CA ARG A 190 22.93 5.13 -12.65
C ARG A 190 21.42 5.24 -12.83
N ALA A 191 20.80 6.34 -12.38
CA ALA A 191 19.43 6.67 -12.75
C ALA A 191 19.29 6.85 -14.26
N GLN A 192 20.16 7.63 -14.91
CA GLN A 192 20.13 7.83 -16.36
C GLN A 192 20.41 6.54 -17.14
N MET A 193 21.30 5.68 -16.64
CA MET A 193 21.54 4.34 -17.21
C MET A 193 20.28 3.48 -17.15
N LEU A 194 19.59 3.43 -16.00
CA LEU A 194 18.33 2.71 -15.84
C LEU A 194 17.27 3.22 -16.83
N LEU A 195 17.13 4.55 -16.97
CA LEU A 195 16.15 5.15 -17.86
C LEU A 195 16.47 4.87 -19.34
N THR A 196 17.75 4.93 -19.72
CA THR A 196 18.22 4.56 -21.06
C THR A 196 17.89 3.10 -21.37
N GLU A 197 18.11 2.21 -20.40
CA GLU A 197 17.77 0.80 -20.53
C GLU A 197 16.25 0.57 -20.62
N GLY A 198 15.46 1.33 -19.86
CA GLY A 198 14.00 1.33 -19.94
C GLY A 198 13.47 1.68 -21.32
N VAL A 199 14.08 2.65 -22.01
CA VAL A 199 13.75 2.97 -23.41
C VAL A 199 14.18 1.84 -24.33
N ARG A 200 15.41 1.32 -24.18
CA ARG A 200 15.95 0.22 -25.00
C ARG A 200 15.10 -1.04 -24.95
N LEU A 201 14.57 -1.36 -23.77
CA LEU A 201 13.70 -2.52 -23.52
C LEU A 201 12.22 -2.27 -23.86
N GLY A 202 11.83 -1.03 -24.21
CA GLY A 202 10.47 -0.67 -24.55
C GLY A 202 9.52 -0.48 -23.35
N HIS A 203 10.07 -0.32 -22.13
CA HIS A 203 9.29 0.03 -20.94
C HIS A 203 8.98 1.54 -20.88
N LEU A 204 9.90 2.37 -21.38
CA LEU A 204 9.76 3.83 -21.45
C LEU A 204 9.66 4.31 -22.91
N HIS A 205 8.80 5.28 -23.15
CA HIS A 205 8.70 5.92 -24.46
C HIS A 205 9.97 6.76 -24.70
N PRO A 206 10.54 6.84 -25.91
CA PRO A 206 11.75 7.66 -26.15
C PRO A 206 11.63 9.11 -25.68
N ASP A 207 10.45 9.71 -25.84
CA ASP A 207 10.11 11.07 -25.37
C ASP A 207 9.50 11.12 -23.94
N TYR A 208 9.85 10.18 -23.05
CA TYR A 208 9.37 10.23 -21.66
C TYR A 208 9.86 11.50 -20.95
N LEU A 209 9.08 11.99 -19.99
CA LEU A 209 9.46 13.11 -19.13
C LEU A 209 9.65 12.67 -17.68
N VAL A 210 10.57 13.36 -17.01
CA VAL A 210 10.88 13.19 -15.59
C VAL A 210 10.31 14.35 -14.78
N VAL A 211 9.71 14.03 -13.64
CA VAL A 211 9.27 15.01 -12.63
C VAL A 211 9.75 14.60 -11.24
N GLY A 212 9.81 15.55 -10.31
CA GLY A 212 9.89 15.23 -8.88
C GLY A 212 8.50 14.94 -8.33
N ALA A 213 8.40 14.11 -7.29
CA ALA A 213 7.12 13.80 -6.64
C ALA A 213 6.32 15.06 -6.24
N LYS A 214 7.02 16.11 -5.75
CA LYS A 214 6.43 17.41 -5.42
C LYS A 214 5.84 18.20 -6.59
N ASP A 215 6.16 17.86 -7.83
CA ASP A 215 5.58 18.52 -9.00
C ASP A 215 4.13 18.06 -9.22
N VAL A 216 3.79 16.85 -8.76
CA VAL A 216 2.52 16.18 -9.06
C VAL A 216 1.71 15.78 -7.82
N ALA A 217 2.28 15.96 -6.63
CA ALA A 217 1.62 15.73 -5.34
C ALA A 217 2.08 16.74 -4.28
N ASP A 218 1.26 16.94 -3.25
CA ASP A 218 1.61 17.79 -2.10
C ASP A 218 2.59 17.06 -1.17
N THR A 219 3.88 17.18 -1.45
CA THR A 219 4.95 16.52 -0.71
C THR A 219 6.26 17.31 -0.79
N LEU A 220 7.16 17.07 0.16
CA LEU A 220 8.54 17.60 0.12
C LEU A 220 9.50 16.71 -0.67
N SER A 221 9.07 15.50 -1.06
CA SER A 221 9.84 14.58 -1.89
C SER A 221 10.01 15.13 -3.31
N PRO A 222 11.18 15.03 -3.97
CA PRO A 222 12.35 14.23 -3.60
C PRO A 222 13.36 14.96 -2.69
N GLY A 223 12.99 16.08 -2.06
CA GLY A 223 13.91 16.89 -1.26
C GLY A 223 14.68 17.91 -2.10
N ALA A 224 15.08 19.02 -1.47
CA ALA A 224 15.55 20.21 -2.19
C ALA A 224 16.82 19.99 -3.03
N ASN A 225 17.80 19.19 -2.55
CA ASN A 225 19.04 18.99 -3.32
C ASN A 225 18.87 18.03 -4.49
N LEU A 226 18.18 16.91 -4.30
CA LEU A 226 17.87 15.93 -5.35
C LEU A 226 16.96 16.55 -6.41
N TYR A 227 15.96 17.33 -5.97
CA TYR A 227 15.09 18.08 -6.88
C TYR A 227 15.87 19.03 -7.80
N ARG A 228 16.81 19.82 -7.25
CA ARG A 228 17.68 20.68 -8.09
C ARG A 228 18.61 19.89 -9.02
N ALA A 229 19.00 18.67 -8.64
CA ALA A 229 19.85 17.84 -9.48
C ALA A 229 19.09 17.29 -10.69
N ILE A 230 17.88 16.75 -10.48
CA ILE A 230 17.06 16.20 -11.58
C ILE A 230 16.53 17.28 -12.54
N GLN A 231 16.34 18.51 -12.05
CA GLN A 231 15.99 19.66 -12.89
C GLN A 231 17.06 20.02 -13.94
N LYS A 232 18.25 19.45 -13.85
CA LYS A 232 19.30 19.64 -14.86
C LYS A 232 19.26 18.56 -15.95
N TRP A 233 18.42 17.54 -15.83
CA TRP A 233 18.31 16.48 -16.82
C TRP A 233 17.59 16.99 -18.06
N HIS A 234 18.04 16.56 -19.24
CA HIS A 234 17.53 17.03 -20.53
C HIS A 234 16.03 16.72 -20.75
N ASN A 235 15.51 15.72 -20.05
CA ASN A 235 14.15 15.21 -20.13
C ASN A 235 13.30 15.57 -18.90
N TYR A 236 13.75 16.50 -18.06
CA TYR A 236 12.92 17.02 -16.98
C TYR A 236 11.77 17.89 -17.53
N ASP A 237 10.56 17.73 -17.00
CA ASP A 237 9.36 18.45 -17.46
C ASP A 237 9.32 19.90 -16.96
N HIS A 238 10.18 20.76 -17.50
CA HIS A 238 10.18 22.20 -17.17
C HIS A 238 8.88 22.91 -17.53
N ASN A 239 8.11 22.37 -18.47
CA ASN A 239 6.90 22.97 -18.99
C ASN A 239 5.64 22.51 -18.27
N LYS A 240 5.77 21.62 -17.27
CA LYS A 240 4.65 21.09 -16.49
C LYS A 240 3.59 20.42 -17.36
N LYS A 241 4.01 19.79 -18.46
CA LYS A 241 3.16 19.16 -19.46
C LYS A 241 2.19 18.13 -18.87
N TYR A 242 2.58 17.42 -17.82
CA TYR A 242 1.78 16.33 -17.25
C TYR A 242 1.10 16.65 -15.91
N ILE A 243 1.29 17.85 -15.36
CA ILE A 243 0.70 18.22 -14.06
C ILE A 243 -0.82 18.35 -14.19
N GLY A 244 -1.56 17.61 -13.36
CA GLY A 244 -3.02 17.66 -13.28
C GLY A 244 -3.73 16.89 -14.38
N HIS A 245 -3.00 16.23 -15.28
CA HIS A 245 -3.57 15.42 -16.35
C HIS A 245 -3.76 13.96 -15.91
N SER A 246 -4.81 13.32 -16.43
CA SER A 246 -5.03 11.89 -16.21
C SER A 246 -4.03 11.05 -17.01
N CYS A 247 -3.89 9.78 -16.64
CA CYS A 247 -3.06 8.83 -17.38
C CYS A 247 -3.42 8.75 -18.86
N GLU A 248 -4.71 8.75 -19.20
CA GLU A 248 -5.15 8.68 -20.59
C GLU A 248 -4.64 9.87 -21.41
N VAL A 249 -4.69 11.08 -20.83
CA VAL A 249 -4.19 12.29 -21.47
C VAL A 249 -2.67 12.26 -21.61
N ILE A 250 -1.95 11.85 -20.56
CA ILE A 250 -0.48 11.76 -20.57
C ILE A 250 0.02 10.84 -21.70
N HIS A 251 -0.68 9.72 -21.90
CA HIS A 251 -0.27 8.69 -22.85
C HIS A 251 -0.94 8.82 -24.22
N GLY A 252 -1.91 9.73 -24.38
CA GLY A 252 -2.64 9.93 -25.62
C GLY A 252 -3.60 8.77 -25.94
N VAL A 253 -4.10 8.09 -24.91
CA VAL A 253 -5.11 7.04 -25.06
C VAL A 253 -6.44 7.73 -25.30
N ASN A 254 -6.98 7.60 -26.50
CA ASN A 254 -8.33 8.06 -26.79
C ASN A 254 -9.32 7.28 -25.93
N VAL A 255 -9.82 7.90 -24.87
CA VAL A 255 -11.05 7.48 -24.25
C VAL A 255 -12.13 7.79 -25.28
N THR A 256 -12.46 6.83 -26.15
CA THR A 256 -13.82 6.74 -26.65
C THR A 256 -14.67 6.58 -25.41
N THR A 257 -15.11 7.72 -24.88
CA THR A 257 -16.32 7.77 -24.07
C THR A 257 -17.35 7.00 -24.90
N PRO A 258 -17.92 5.90 -24.40
CA PRO A 258 -19.14 5.41 -25.00
C PRO A 258 -20.06 6.61 -25.05
N ALA A 259 -20.55 6.95 -26.25
CA ALA A 259 -21.57 7.96 -26.41
C ALA A 259 -22.58 7.76 -25.27
N ALA A 260 -22.84 8.82 -24.52
CA ALA A 260 -23.91 8.82 -23.54
C ALA A 260 -25.18 8.45 -24.31
N LEU A 261 -25.50 7.16 -24.34
CA LEU A 261 -26.82 6.67 -24.69
C LEU A 261 -27.69 7.26 -23.60
N THR A 262 -28.40 8.31 -23.98
CA THR A 262 -29.48 8.93 -23.24
C THR A 262 -30.58 7.88 -23.06
N ALA A 263 -30.32 6.91 -22.19
CA ALA A 263 -31.34 6.10 -21.56
C ALA A 263 -31.80 6.90 -20.35
N THR A 264 -33.01 7.44 -20.43
CA THR A 264 -33.67 8.10 -19.30
C THR A 264 -33.75 7.13 -18.13
N LEU A 265 -33.07 7.49 -17.03
CA LEU A 265 -33.12 6.78 -15.75
C LEU A 265 -34.59 6.63 -15.28
N PRO A 266 -34.95 5.50 -14.66
CA PRO A 266 -36.23 5.36 -13.98
C PRO A 266 -36.41 6.45 -12.90
N PRO A 267 -37.66 6.81 -12.55
CA PRO A 267 -37.96 7.98 -11.71
C PRO A 267 -37.37 7.95 -10.29
N THR A 268 -36.88 6.80 -9.82
CA THR A 268 -36.53 6.56 -8.42
C THR A 268 -35.09 6.87 -8.03
N PHE A 269 -34.20 7.24 -8.96
CA PHE A 269 -32.77 7.48 -8.67
C PHE A 269 -32.29 8.92 -8.88
N LYS A 270 -33.21 9.89 -9.01
CA LYS A 270 -32.88 11.31 -9.29
C LYS A 270 -32.11 12.05 -8.18
N ASN A 271 -31.99 11.47 -6.98
CA ASN A 271 -31.46 12.15 -5.79
C ASN A 271 -30.20 11.52 -5.19
N LEU A 272 -29.51 10.62 -5.91
CA LEU A 272 -28.21 10.11 -5.45
C LEU A 272 -27.11 11.13 -5.77
N PRO A 273 -26.22 11.47 -4.82
CA PRO A 273 -25.11 12.37 -5.10
C PRO A 273 -24.17 11.75 -6.15
N ASP A 274 -23.83 12.54 -7.17
CA ASP A 274 -22.87 12.19 -8.22
C ASP A 274 -21.44 12.25 -7.64
N LEU A 275 -21.11 11.24 -6.82
CA LEU A 275 -19.78 11.06 -6.26
C LEU A 275 -18.93 10.27 -7.23
N ALA A 276 -17.70 10.73 -7.46
CA ALA A 276 -16.76 10.04 -8.33
C ALA A 276 -16.56 8.58 -7.84
N PRO A 277 -16.50 7.58 -8.73
CA PRO A 277 -16.48 6.16 -8.34
C PRO A 277 -15.39 5.79 -7.32
N HIS A 278 -14.24 6.46 -7.34
CA HIS A 278 -13.13 6.20 -6.43
C HIS A 278 -13.37 6.62 -4.97
N GLU A 279 -14.42 7.41 -4.69
CA GLU A 279 -14.74 7.85 -3.33
C GLU A 279 -15.55 6.82 -2.55
N TRP A 280 -16.27 5.93 -3.25
CA TRP A 280 -17.20 4.98 -2.62
C TRP A 280 -17.07 3.54 -3.11
N PHE A 281 -16.46 3.30 -4.28
CA PHE A 281 -16.18 1.98 -4.81
C PHE A 281 -14.68 1.70 -4.74
N ILE A 282 -14.32 0.60 -4.08
CA ILE A 282 -12.96 0.19 -3.75
C ILE A 282 -12.70 -1.11 -4.49
N THR A 283 -11.86 -1.03 -5.52
CA THR A 283 -11.51 -2.21 -6.32
C THR A 283 -10.66 -3.19 -5.50
N ARG A 284 -10.52 -4.43 -5.97
CA ARG A 284 -9.65 -5.44 -5.34
C ARG A 284 -8.25 -4.91 -5.07
N GLU A 285 -7.74 -4.11 -6.00
CA GLU A 285 -6.42 -3.51 -5.95
C GLU A 285 -6.32 -2.46 -4.84
N MET A 286 -7.37 -1.66 -4.66
CA MET A 286 -7.39 -0.58 -3.67
C MET A 286 -7.37 -1.11 -2.24
N TRP A 287 -8.03 -2.25 -1.95
CA TRP A 287 -7.97 -2.89 -0.63
C TRP A 287 -6.91 -3.99 -0.52
N LEU A 288 -6.07 -4.16 -1.55
CA LEU A 288 -4.91 -5.05 -1.55
C LEU A 288 -5.32 -6.52 -1.39
N ALA A 289 -6.32 -6.94 -2.16
CA ALA A 289 -6.85 -8.29 -2.15
C ALA A 289 -5.78 -9.34 -2.53
N PRO A 290 -5.59 -10.40 -1.72
CA PRO A 290 -4.93 -11.62 -2.18
C PRO A 290 -5.42 -12.09 -3.56
N PRO A 291 -4.56 -12.68 -4.41
CA PRO A 291 -4.97 -13.25 -5.69
C PRO A 291 -6.08 -14.28 -5.53
N PHE A 292 -6.85 -14.47 -6.61
CA PHE A 292 -7.85 -15.52 -6.60
C PHE A 292 -7.21 -16.90 -6.47
N ILE A 293 -7.74 -17.75 -5.59
CA ILE A 293 -7.40 -19.18 -5.59
C ILE A 293 -8.39 -19.96 -6.47
N ASN A 294 -7.86 -20.77 -7.39
CA ASN A 294 -8.59 -21.79 -8.17
C ASN A 294 -10.06 -21.47 -8.51
N GLN A 295 -10.34 -20.65 -9.52
CA GLN A 295 -11.65 -20.65 -10.20
C GLN A 295 -11.69 -19.82 -11.51
N ASN A 296 -11.87 -20.54 -12.62
CA ASN A 296 -12.19 -20.03 -13.97
C ASN A 296 -13.70 -20.14 -14.24
N ALA A 297 -14.55 -19.77 -13.28
CA ALA A 297 -16.00 -19.79 -13.47
C ALA A 297 -16.51 -18.36 -13.72
N THR A 298 -16.74 -18.04 -14.99
CA THR A 298 -17.53 -16.88 -15.40
C THR A 298 -18.99 -17.12 -15.06
N THR A 299 -19.73 -16.08 -14.70
CA THR A 299 -21.17 -16.17 -14.45
C THR A 299 -21.88 -16.69 -15.70
N GLU A 300 -22.59 -17.80 -15.57
CA GLU A 300 -23.35 -18.42 -16.66
C GLU A 300 -24.58 -17.57 -17.04
N PHE A 301 -25.12 -16.84 -16.06
CA PHE A 301 -26.24 -15.93 -16.23
C PHE A 301 -25.75 -14.48 -16.24
N ALA A 302 -25.93 -13.78 -17.35
CA ALA A 302 -25.75 -12.33 -17.46
C ALA A 302 -26.71 -11.77 -18.53
N PRO A 303 -27.49 -10.71 -18.25
CA PRO A 303 -27.64 -10.01 -16.97
C PRO A 303 -28.36 -10.84 -15.89
N LEU A 304 -27.92 -10.71 -14.64
CA LEU A 304 -28.49 -11.41 -13.48
C LEU A 304 -29.82 -10.79 -13.02
N LYS A 305 -30.78 -11.63 -12.65
CA LYS A 305 -32.06 -11.23 -12.04
C LYS A 305 -32.13 -11.37 -10.52
N LEU A 306 -31.18 -12.06 -9.88
CA LEU A 306 -31.18 -12.29 -8.43
C LEU A 306 -29.97 -11.65 -7.74
N VAL A 307 -30.21 -10.98 -6.63
CA VAL A 307 -29.20 -10.43 -5.72
C VAL A 307 -29.44 -10.98 -4.32
N VAL A 308 -28.42 -11.56 -3.71
CA VAL A 308 -28.49 -12.13 -2.36
C VAL A 308 -27.67 -11.27 -1.39
N ILE A 309 -28.33 -10.75 -0.35
CA ILE A 309 -27.70 -9.96 0.70
C ILE A 309 -27.37 -10.85 1.90
N ALA A 310 -26.12 -10.78 2.34
CA ALA A 310 -25.58 -11.52 3.47
C ALA A 310 -24.82 -10.59 4.42
N HIS A 311 -24.52 -11.06 5.64
CA HIS A 311 -23.51 -10.45 6.50
C HIS A 311 -22.23 -11.31 6.55
N THR A 312 -21.14 -10.75 7.06
CA THR A 312 -19.85 -11.46 7.18
C THR A 312 -19.67 -12.18 8.52
N VAL A 313 -20.50 -11.88 9.53
CA VAL A 313 -20.32 -12.35 10.92
C VAL A 313 -18.94 -11.97 11.46
N SER A 314 -18.54 -10.73 11.18
CA SER A 314 -17.21 -10.23 11.51
C SER A 314 -17.28 -8.94 12.31
N SER A 315 -16.12 -8.39 12.69
CA SER A 315 -16.09 -7.13 13.43
C SER A 315 -16.40 -5.95 12.50
N GLU A 316 -17.02 -4.91 13.04
CA GLU A 316 -17.24 -3.68 12.30
C GLU A 316 -15.93 -2.98 11.91
N CYS A 317 -16.01 -2.22 10.83
CA CYS A 317 -14.91 -1.39 10.35
C CYS A 317 -15.42 -0.01 9.95
N THR A 318 -14.85 1.07 10.51
CA THR A 318 -15.43 2.43 10.41
C THR A 318 -14.63 3.40 9.56
N ASN A 319 -13.50 2.97 9.00
CA ASN A 319 -12.72 3.74 8.07
C ASN A 319 -12.07 2.82 7.03
N PHE A 320 -11.56 3.42 5.95
CA PHE A 320 -10.99 2.70 4.81
C PHE A 320 -9.90 1.71 5.23
N MET A 321 -8.97 2.13 6.11
CA MET A 321 -7.84 1.30 6.51
C MET A 321 -8.31 0.05 7.27
N ASN A 322 -9.25 0.23 8.21
CA ASN A 322 -9.81 -0.87 8.98
C ASN A 322 -10.64 -1.81 8.10
N CYS A 323 -11.47 -1.26 7.20
CA CYS A 323 -12.30 -2.07 6.31
C CYS A 323 -11.48 -2.82 5.27
N ALA A 324 -10.44 -2.21 4.71
CA ALA A 324 -9.51 -2.90 3.82
C ALA A 324 -8.75 -4.02 4.55
N ALA A 325 -8.36 -3.81 5.82
CA ALA A 325 -7.76 -4.84 6.65
C ALA A 325 -8.72 -5.99 6.93
N GLU A 326 -9.97 -5.67 7.30
CA GLU A 326 -11.02 -6.67 7.54
C GLU A 326 -11.32 -7.49 6.28
N MET A 327 -11.36 -6.86 5.11
CA MET A 327 -11.51 -7.55 3.82
C MET A 327 -10.39 -8.58 3.58
N ARG A 328 -9.14 -8.25 3.92
CA ARG A 328 -8.01 -9.19 3.83
C ARG A 328 -8.11 -10.32 4.84
N VAL A 329 -8.47 -10.02 6.09
CA VAL A 329 -8.69 -11.03 7.14
C VAL A 329 -9.76 -12.02 6.72
N LEU A 330 -10.89 -11.52 6.23
CA LEU A 330 -11.98 -12.33 5.71
C LEU A 330 -11.53 -13.21 4.53
N GLN A 331 -10.88 -12.63 3.51
CA GLN A 331 -10.42 -13.41 2.36
C GLN A 331 -9.39 -14.47 2.76
N SER A 332 -8.42 -14.15 3.63
CA SER A 332 -7.47 -15.12 4.16
C SER A 332 -8.17 -16.24 4.94
N TYR A 333 -9.16 -15.93 5.76
CA TYR A 333 -9.95 -16.94 6.47
C TYR A 333 -10.63 -17.91 5.50
N PHE A 334 -11.32 -17.40 4.47
CA PHE A 334 -11.96 -18.27 3.48
C PHE A 334 -10.95 -19.14 2.72
N ILE A 335 -9.82 -18.55 2.32
CA ILE A 335 -8.76 -19.25 1.56
C ILE A 335 -8.08 -20.32 2.42
N GLU A 336 -7.59 -19.95 3.59
CA GLU A 336 -6.71 -20.78 4.40
C GLU A 336 -7.48 -21.80 5.26
N ILE A 337 -8.68 -21.42 5.72
CA ILE A 337 -9.47 -22.26 6.63
C ILE A 337 -10.54 -23.03 5.87
N LEU A 338 -11.21 -22.39 4.90
CA LEU A 338 -12.36 -22.98 4.21
C LEU A 338 -12.03 -23.50 2.80
N GLY A 339 -10.84 -23.18 2.27
CA GLY A 339 -10.33 -23.72 1.01
C GLY A 339 -10.93 -23.11 -0.26
N TYR A 340 -11.63 -21.98 -0.15
CA TYR A 340 -12.21 -21.26 -1.30
C TYR A 340 -12.07 -19.75 -1.13
N ASP A 341 -12.11 -18.98 -2.22
CA ASP A 341 -11.95 -17.52 -2.15
C ASP A 341 -13.17 -16.81 -1.55
N MET A 342 -13.02 -15.53 -1.17
CA MET A 342 -14.07 -14.65 -0.62
C MET A 342 -15.44 -14.94 -1.26
N PRO A 343 -16.46 -15.36 -0.50
CA PRO A 343 -17.68 -15.92 -1.07
C PRO A 343 -18.54 -14.89 -1.83
N TYR A 344 -18.43 -13.61 -1.48
CA TYR A 344 -19.26 -12.54 -2.04
C TYR A 344 -18.68 -11.95 -3.34
N ASN A 345 -19.54 -11.39 -4.19
CA ASN A 345 -19.11 -10.57 -5.33
C ASN A 345 -18.67 -9.18 -4.87
N PHE A 346 -19.43 -8.58 -3.96
CA PHE A 346 -19.14 -7.29 -3.36
C PHE A 346 -19.34 -7.34 -1.85
N VAL A 347 -18.63 -6.48 -1.13
CA VAL A 347 -18.74 -6.37 0.33
C VAL A 347 -18.87 -4.89 0.72
N ILE A 348 -19.69 -4.56 1.71
CA ILE A 348 -19.95 -3.18 2.13
C ILE A 348 -19.48 -2.99 3.58
N GLY A 349 -18.52 -2.07 3.77
CA GLY A 349 -17.97 -1.73 5.09
C GLY A 349 -18.84 -0.75 5.88
N ASN A 350 -18.69 -0.68 7.21
CA ASN A 350 -19.41 0.32 8.01
C ASN A 350 -18.90 1.75 7.75
N ASP A 351 -17.76 1.89 7.07
CA ASP A 351 -17.25 3.15 6.52
C ASP A 351 -18.04 3.66 5.30
N GLY A 352 -19.03 2.90 4.82
CA GLY A 352 -19.87 3.28 3.70
C GLY A 352 -19.18 3.18 2.35
N ARG A 353 -18.19 2.29 2.20
CA ARG A 353 -17.57 1.96 0.92
C ARG A 353 -17.98 0.56 0.46
N VAL A 354 -18.05 0.39 -0.85
CA VAL A 354 -18.29 -0.89 -1.52
C VAL A 354 -16.95 -1.45 -1.98
N TYR A 355 -16.57 -2.58 -1.44
CA TYR A 355 -15.35 -3.31 -1.75
C TYR A 355 -15.66 -4.39 -2.78
N GLU A 356 -14.95 -4.36 -3.91
CA GLU A 356 -14.97 -5.41 -4.91
C GLU A 356 -14.32 -6.67 -4.34
N ALA A 357 -15.11 -7.71 -4.11
CA ALA A 357 -14.61 -9.04 -3.77
C ALA A 357 -14.40 -9.82 -5.07
N ARG A 358 -15.27 -10.75 -5.44
CA ARG A 358 -15.16 -11.45 -6.73
C ARG A 358 -15.51 -10.58 -7.94
N GLY A 359 -16.23 -9.47 -7.72
CA GLY A 359 -16.63 -8.54 -8.77
C GLY A 359 -17.76 -9.07 -9.65
N TRP A 360 -18.00 -8.39 -10.77
CA TRP A 360 -19.19 -8.61 -11.62
C TRP A 360 -19.17 -9.91 -12.43
N ASN A 361 -18.00 -10.34 -12.91
CA ASN A 361 -17.88 -11.37 -13.96
C ASN A 361 -17.51 -12.76 -13.41
N ARG A 362 -17.62 -12.97 -12.09
CA ARG A 362 -17.17 -14.20 -11.43
C ARG A 362 -18.28 -14.78 -10.57
N VAL A 363 -18.42 -16.10 -10.62
CA VAL A 363 -19.34 -16.85 -9.75
C VAL A 363 -18.90 -16.71 -8.29
N GLY A 364 -19.87 -16.50 -7.40
CA GLY A 364 -19.68 -16.44 -5.96
C GLY A 364 -19.46 -17.79 -5.29
N ALA A 365 -19.35 -17.79 -3.96
CA ALA A 365 -19.51 -18.96 -3.09
C ALA A 365 -20.37 -18.63 -1.85
N HIS A 366 -21.24 -17.64 -1.97
CA HIS A 366 -22.03 -17.07 -0.88
C HIS A 366 -23.33 -17.82 -0.59
N THR A 367 -23.90 -18.54 -1.55
CA THR A 367 -25.21 -19.18 -1.37
C THR A 367 -25.30 -20.41 -2.26
N PHE A 368 -25.12 -21.57 -1.62
CA PHE A 368 -25.22 -22.88 -2.27
C PHE A 368 -26.50 -22.99 -3.12
N GLY A 369 -26.35 -23.45 -4.37
CA GLY A 369 -27.45 -23.57 -5.33
C GLY A 369 -27.81 -22.29 -6.09
N TYR A 370 -27.33 -21.12 -5.64
CA TYR A 370 -27.61 -19.83 -6.29
C TYR A 370 -26.35 -19.06 -6.71
N ASN A 371 -25.14 -19.50 -6.34
CA ASN A 371 -23.87 -18.80 -6.60
C ASN A 371 -23.67 -18.43 -8.09
N HIS A 372 -24.00 -19.35 -8.99
CA HIS A 372 -23.74 -19.22 -10.42
C HIS A 372 -24.76 -18.33 -11.14
N CYS A 373 -25.87 -18.00 -10.47
CA CYS A 373 -27.01 -17.30 -11.05
C CYS A 373 -27.48 -16.11 -10.20
N SER A 374 -26.66 -15.65 -9.26
CA SER A 374 -26.98 -14.47 -8.46
C SER A 374 -25.74 -13.64 -8.14
N LEU A 375 -25.99 -12.38 -7.77
CA LEU A 375 -24.96 -11.48 -7.27
C LEU A 375 -24.98 -11.48 -5.73
N GLY A 376 -23.90 -11.92 -5.11
CA GLY A 376 -23.77 -11.90 -3.65
C GLY A 376 -23.18 -10.60 -3.13
N ILE A 377 -23.86 -9.94 -2.19
CA ILE A 377 -23.37 -8.74 -1.50
C ILE A 377 -23.30 -9.02 0.01
N GLY A 378 -22.07 -9.00 0.56
CA GLY A 378 -21.83 -9.11 1.99
C GLY A 378 -21.82 -7.74 2.68
N PHE A 379 -22.29 -7.65 3.92
CA PHE A 379 -22.13 -6.47 4.78
C PHE A 379 -21.19 -6.84 5.93
N ILE A 380 -20.11 -6.06 6.11
CA ILE A 380 -19.16 -6.26 7.21
C ILE A 380 -19.89 -6.01 8.54
N GLY A 381 -19.79 -6.97 9.45
CA GLY A 381 -20.43 -6.90 10.76
C GLY A 381 -21.26 -8.14 11.10
N ASP A 382 -21.79 -8.15 12.32
CA ASP A 382 -22.72 -9.17 12.81
C ASP A 382 -24.07 -8.51 13.17
N TYR A 383 -25.04 -8.62 12.25
CA TYR A 383 -26.35 -7.97 12.35
C TYR A 383 -27.44 -8.85 12.97
N ARG A 384 -27.08 -9.86 13.77
CA ARG A 384 -28.03 -10.61 14.59
C ARG A 384 -28.67 -9.70 15.65
N GLU A 385 -29.60 -10.24 16.43
CA GLU A 385 -30.29 -9.50 17.49
C GLU A 385 -30.17 -10.21 18.84
N GLY A 386 -30.21 -9.45 19.93
CA GLY A 386 -30.23 -10.00 21.30
C GLY A 386 -28.95 -9.78 22.12
N LEU A 387 -27.84 -9.37 21.50
CA LEU A 387 -26.60 -8.99 22.20
C LEU A 387 -26.18 -7.54 21.90
N PRO A 388 -25.61 -6.80 22.88
CA PRO A 388 -25.10 -5.44 22.66
C PRO A 388 -23.95 -5.35 21.65
N SER A 389 -23.25 -6.46 21.39
CA SER A 389 -22.14 -6.54 20.43
C SER A 389 -22.61 -6.57 18.97
N TYR A 390 -23.90 -6.72 18.71
CA TYR A 390 -24.42 -6.80 17.35
C TYR A 390 -24.56 -5.42 16.68
N SER A 391 -24.17 -5.40 15.42
CA SER A 391 -24.18 -4.24 14.55
C SER A 391 -25.59 -3.79 14.17
N ASN A 392 -25.72 -2.48 13.97
CA ASN A 392 -26.85 -1.89 13.27
C ASN A 392 -26.41 -1.47 11.87
N VAL A 393 -27.22 -1.81 10.87
CA VAL A 393 -26.95 -1.34 9.50
C VAL A 393 -27.17 0.17 9.42
N THR A 394 -26.22 0.88 8.84
CA THR A 394 -26.30 2.32 8.68
C THR A 394 -27.05 2.71 7.40
N ASP A 395 -27.63 3.90 7.37
CA ASP A 395 -28.25 4.44 6.15
C ASP A 395 -27.23 4.58 5.01
N LEU A 396 -25.96 4.88 5.35
CA LEU A 396 -24.88 5.00 4.38
C LEU A 396 -24.57 3.66 3.71
N GLN A 397 -24.49 2.56 4.47
CA GLN A 397 -24.29 1.23 3.89
C GLN A 397 -25.45 0.84 2.96
N GLN A 398 -26.69 1.11 3.35
CA GLN A 398 -27.86 0.85 2.51
C GLN A 398 -27.85 1.69 1.23
N LEU A 399 -27.49 2.97 1.34
CA LEU A 399 -27.34 3.89 0.21
C LEU A 399 -26.33 3.34 -0.81
N ARG A 400 -25.20 2.85 -0.31
CA ARG A 400 -24.08 2.35 -1.13
C ARG A 400 -24.42 1.04 -1.82
N ALA A 401 -25.17 0.16 -1.15
CA ALA A 401 -25.73 -1.02 -1.79
C ALA A 401 -26.65 -0.64 -2.95
N LYS A 402 -27.57 0.31 -2.73
CA LYS A 402 -28.50 0.78 -3.79
C LYS A 402 -27.75 1.43 -4.96
N MET A 403 -26.71 2.21 -4.68
CA MET A 403 -25.83 2.78 -5.73
C MET A 403 -25.13 1.69 -6.55
N LEU A 404 -24.58 0.66 -5.89
CA LEU A 404 -23.95 -0.46 -6.55
C LEU A 404 -24.93 -1.19 -7.48
N LEU A 405 -26.15 -1.44 -7.00
CA LEU A 405 -27.19 -2.12 -7.78
C LEU A 405 -27.65 -1.29 -8.99
N ALA A 406 -27.82 0.02 -8.81
CA ALA A 406 -28.13 0.93 -9.91
C ALA A 406 -27.02 0.93 -10.98
N GLU A 407 -25.75 0.91 -10.56
CA GLU A 407 -24.62 0.79 -11.49
C GLU A 407 -24.59 -0.57 -12.19
N GLY A 408 -24.96 -1.65 -11.48
CA GLY A 408 -25.11 -2.99 -12.05
C GLY A 408 -26.15 -3.03 -13.17
N VAL A 409 -27.30 -2.39 -12.98
CA VAL A 409 -28.34 -2.25 -14.02
C VAL A 409 -27.82 -1.42 -15.19
N LYS A 410 -27.23 -0.25 -14.91
CA LYS A 410 -26.67 0.65 -15.94
C LYS A 410 -25.62 -0.01 -16.81
N ARG A 411 -24.79 -0.88 -16.23
CA ARG A 411 -23.73 -1.62 -16.95
C ARG A 411 -24.21 -2.92 -17.60
N GLY A 412 -25.48 -3.30 -17.41
CA GLY A 412 -26.03 -4.54 -17.96
C GLY A 412 -25.58 -5.81 -17.21
N TYR A 413 -25.14 -5.69 -15.96
CA TYR A 413 -24.90 -6.84 -15.09
C TYR A 413 -26.17 -7.32 -14.37
N LEU A 414 -27.13 -6.42 -14.16
CA LEU A 414 -28.43 -6.71 -13.58
C LEU A 414 -29.56 -6.39 -14.57
N GLN A 415 -30.60 -7.22 -14.58
CA GLN A 415 -31.84 -6.90 -15.31
C GLN A 415 -32.55 -5.71 -14.65
N ASN A 416 -33.34 -4.95 -15.40
CA ASN A 416 -34.08 -3.81 -14.85
C ASN A 416 -35.08 -4.21 -13.75
N ASP A 417 -35.57 -5.45 -13.79
CA ASP A 417 -36.54 -6.04 -12.86
C ASP A 417 -35.90 -7.08 -11.92
N TYR A 418 -34.62 -6.91 -11.58
CA TYR A 418 -33.92 -7.77 -10.62
C TYR A 418 -34.58 -7.76 -9.22
N HIS A 419 -34.36 -8.84 -8.48
CA HIS A 419 -34.90 -9.06 -7.14
C HIS A 419 -33.79 -9.13 -6.10
N VAL A 420 -34.04 -8.53 -4.94
CA VAL A 420 -33.19 -8.62 -3.75
C VAL A 420 -33.83 -9.57 -2.74
N VAL A 421 -33.03 -10.45 -2.17
CA VAL A 421 -33.42 -11.33 -1.06
C VAL A 421 -32.34 -11.33 0.02
N GLY A 422 -32.70 -11.67 1.25
CA GLY A 422 -31.73 -12.03 2.27
C GLY A 422 -31.24 -13.46 2.07
N GLN A 423 -30.01 -13.77 2.46
CA GLN A 423 -29.46 -15.12 2.35
C GLN A 423 -30.36 -16.19 3.00
N LYS A 424 -30.97 -15.89 4.16
CA LYS A 424 -31.95 -16.75 4.85
C LYS A 424 -33.23 -17.03 4.09
N ASP A 425 -33.57 -16.24 3.08
CA ASP A 425 -34.77 -16.49 2.27
C ASP A 425 -34.54 -17.70 1.35
N VAL A 426 -33.30 -17.95 0.93
CA VAL A 426 -32.97 -18.95 -0.10
C VAL A 426 -32.15 -20.13 0.43
N THR A 427 -31.59 -20.03 1.63
CA THR A 427 -30.87 -21.13 2.29
C THR A 427 -31.04 -21.09 3.81
N LEU A 428 -30.74 -22.20 4.48
CA LEU A 428 -30.86 -22.33 5.94
C LEU A 428 -29.68 -21.62 6.64
N THR A 429 -29.88 -20.35 7.00
CA THR A 429 -28.90 -19.53 7.72
C THR A 429 -29.57 -18.43 8.54
N MET A 430 -28.85 -17.86 9.51
CA MET A 430 -29.26 -16.64 10.21
C MET A 430 -28.92 -15.35 9.44
N SER A 431 -28.02 -15.43 8.45
CA SER A 431 -27.60 -14.30 7.62
C SER A 431 -28.76 -13.79 6.74
N PRO A 432 -28.93 -12.47 6.53
CA PRO A 432 -28.01 -11.38 6.87
C PRO A 432 -28.11 -10.88 8.32
N GLY A 433 -28.78 -11.59 9.22
CA GLY A 433 -29.08 -11.15 10.58
C GLY A 433 -30.35 -10.29 10.65
N ALA A 434 -31.06 -10.34 11.78
CA ALA A 434 -32.38 -9.73 11.92
C ALA A 434 -32.39 -8.21 11.68
N ASN A 435 -31.33 -7.48 12.09
CA ASN A 435 -31.25 -6.03 11.91
C ASN A 435 -31.13 -5.64 10.43
N LEU A 436 -30.19 -6.26 9.69
CA LEU A 436 -30.00 -6.00 8.28
C LEU A 436 -31.18 -6.54 7.45
N TYR A 437 -31.72 -7.70 7.82
CA TYR A 437 -32.89 -8.30 7.16
C TYR A 437 -34.12 -7.38 7.19
N ARG A 438 -34.44 -6.79 8.35
CA ARG A 438 -35.53 -5.80 8.46
C ARG A 438 -35.32 -4.55 7.59
N ALA A 439 -34.07 -4.17 7.36
CA ALA A 439 -33.75 -3.01 6.52
C ALA A 439 -33.96 -3.32 5.03
N ILE A 440 -33.47 -4.46 4.55
CA ILE A 440 -33.60 -4.85 3.14
C ILE A 440 -35.07 -5.13 2.75
N GLN A 441 -35.89 -5.62 3.68
CA GLN A 441 -37.33 -5.84 3.44
C GLN A 441 -38.10 -4.56 3.07
N LYS A 442 -37.52 -3.38 3.32
CA LYS A 442 -38.08 -2.07 2.97
C LYS A 442 -37.59 -1.56 1.62
N TRP A 443 -36.70 -2.28 0.93
CA TRP A 443 -36.21 -1.88 -0.37
C TRP A 443 -37.25 -2.23 -1.46
N GLU A 444 -37.39 -1.38 -2.48
CA GLU A 444 -38.44 -1.52 -3.51
C GLU A 444 -38.36 -2.82 -4.30
N ASN A 445 -37.15 -3.36 -4.45
CA ASN A 445 -36.83 -4.57 -5.19
C ASN A 445 -36.72 -5.82 -4.31
N TYR A 446 -37.00 -5.71 -3.01
CA TYR A 446 -37.08 -6.89 -2.16
C TYR A 446 -38.28 -7.75 -2.56
N ASN A 447 -38.03 -8.99 -2.98
CA ASN A 447 -39.08 -9.89 -3.44
C ASN A 447 -38.71 -11.36 -3.22
N THR A 448 -39.52 -12.08 -2.43
CA THR A 448 -39.35 -13.50 -2.14
C THR A 448 -40.14 -14.43 -3.07
N GLN A 449 -40.78 -13.91 -4.12
CA GLN A 449 -41.60 -14.69 -5.06
C GLN A 449 -40.84 -15.84 -5.73
N TYR A 450 -39.51 -15.73 -5.82
CA TYR A 450 -38.64 -16.71 -6.49
C TYR A 450 -37.84 -17.58 -5.53
N VAL A 451 -38.12 -17.49 -4.22
CA VAL A 451 -37.53 -18.36 -3.21
C VAL A 451 -37.90 -19.81 -3.49
N GLY A 452 -36.89 -20.68 -3.58
CA GLY A 452 -37.06 -22.12 -3.84
C GLY A 452 -37.20 -22.49 -5.32
N GLN A 453 -37.09 -21.52 -6.25
CA GLN A 453 -37.04 -21.79 -7.68
C GLN A 453 -35.61 -22.09 -8.14
N SER A 454 -35.47 -22.83 -9.26
CA SER A 454 -34.16 -23.05 -9.87
C SER A 454 -33.65 -21.77 -10.55
N CYS A 455 -32.34 -21.71 -10.79
CA CYS A 455 -31.72 -20.59 -11.50
C CYS A 455 -32.36 -20.36 -12.89
N GLU A 456 -32.67 -21.41 -13.63
CA GLU A 456 -33.33 -21.31 -14.94
C GLU A 456 -34.70 -20.66 -14.83
N ALA A 457 -35.48 -21.02 -13.81
CA ALA A 457 -36.80 -20.44 -13.57
C ALA A 457 -36.73 -18.96 -13.19
N ILE A 458 -35.73 -18.59 -12.37
CA ILE A 458 -35.46 -17.20 -11.99
C ILE A 458 -35.13 -16.35 -13.23
N HIS A 459 -34.25 -16.83 -14.10
CA HIS A 459 -33.80 -16.06 -15.28
C HIS A 459 -34.67 -16.28 -16.54
N GLY A 460 -35.69 -17.13 -16.47
CA GLY A 460 -36.64 -17.38 -17.57
C GLY A 460 -36.04 -18.17 -18.75
N VAL A 461 -35.08 -19.06 -18.50
CA VAL A 461 -34.38 -19.85 -19.54
C VAL A 461 -35.01 -21.24 -19.67
N ASN A 462 -35.37 -21.66 -20.89
CA ASN A 462 -35.87 -23.02 -21.17
C ASN A 462 -34.72 -24.05 -21.15
N GLN A 463 -34.96 -25.22 -20.54
CA GLN A 463 -34.00 -26.28 -20.15
C GLN A 463 -33.10 -26.93 -21.25
N THR A 464 -32.94 -26.40 -22.45
CA THR A 464 -32.30 -27.15 -23.56
C THR A 464 -30.79 -26.99 -23.75
N SER A 465 -30.04 -26.31 -22.86
CA SER A 465 -28.56 -26.34 -22.97
C SER A 465 -27.83 -25.89 -21.71
N VAL A 466 -27.82 -26.69 -20.64
CA VAL A 466 -26.85 -26.48 -19.55
C VAL A 466 -26.35 -27.82 -19.03
N ALA A 467 -25.02 -27.98 -19.07
CA ALA A 467 -24.35 -29.09 -18.41
C ALA A 467 -24.43 -28.87 -16.90
N SER A 468 -25.16 -29.74 -16.21
CA SER A 468 -25.23 -29.80 -14.75
C SER A 468 -23.81 -29.81 -14.15
N GLN A 469 -23.39 -28.69 -13.58
CA GLN A 469 -22.29 -28.67 -12.62
C GLN A 469 -22.90 -28.85 -11.24
N THR A 470 -22.80 -30.08 -10.71
CA THR A 470 -23.12 -30.38 -9.32
C THR A 470 -22.14 -29.64 -8.42
N GLU A 471 -22.57 -28.57 -7.76
CA GLU A 471 -21.83 -28.00 -6.64
C GLU A 471 -21.74 -29.06 -5.53
N THR A 472 -20.51 -29.43 -5.14
CA THR A 472 -20.31 -30.20 -3.92
C THR A 472 -20.60 -29.31 -2.71
N PRO A 473 -21.48 -29.71 -1.80
CA PRO A 473 -21.81 -28.89 -0.64
C PRO A 473 -20.56 -28.68 0.23
N PRO A 474 -20.25 -27.45 0.65
CA PRO A 474 -19.24 -27.24 1.68
C PRO A 474 -19.72 -27.91 2.96
N SER A 475 -18.78 -28.50 3.71
CA SER A 475 -19.05 -29.11 5.01
C SER A 475 -19.84 -28.15 5.88
N THR A 476 -21.03 -28.58 6.32
CA THR A 476 -21.92 -27.86 7.23
C THR A 476 -21.17 -27.46 8.49
N ILE A 477 -20.80 -26.18 8.60
CA ILE A 477 -20.53 -25.56 9.90
C ILE A 477 -21.82 -24.85 10.27
N ILE A 478 -22.51 -25.44 11.25
CA ILE A 478 -23.62 -24.83 11.96
C ILE A 478 -22.99 -23.70 12.79
N ASP A 479 -23.24 -22.45 12.42
CA ASP A 479 -22.92 -21.29 13.24
C ASP A 479 -23.72 -21.38 14.55
N THR A 480 -23.05 -21.82 15.63
CA THR A 480 -23.50 -21.62 17.01
C THR A 480 -23.12 -20.24 17.51
#